data_AF-A0A151A6A4-F1
#
_entry.id   AF-A0A151A6A4-F1
#
_cell.length_a   1.000
_cell.length_b   1.000
_cell.length_c   1.000
_cell.angle_alpha   90.00
_cell.angle_beta   90.00
_cell.angle_gamma   90.00
#
_symmetry.space_group_name_H-M   'P 1'
#
loop_
_entity.id
_entity.type
_entity.pdbx_description
1 polymer ?
#
loop_
_entity_poly.entity_id
_entity_poly.type
_entity_poly.pdbx_seq_one_letter_code
_entity_poly.pdbx_strand_id
1 'polypeptide(L)'
;MAVQIEPYLKVCHQIPDILINNKIILEIQCSPITVEQLQTRTSAYNKLGYIVIWVIEDTFNGKSVISLNAFQSACINPYKHQLFLWNARKQVLYCFKNIIALGGHKFISEQIVDGLTEICHANNIRKITYKLSSTCGMNFLTQCRKKRSVLEPNLSIMYNLKLSDQWVCENLNFIFPEQIFLKTHPISWQLQLYKLLKLNIYSYEKFKSTIKFRQFAETNIDYKTQVNNLVRQFKRQFVNFSSNDVQK
;
A
#
# COMPACT_ATOMS: atom_id res chain seq x y z
N MET A 1 -32.30 -0.93 -4.60
CA MET A 1 -31.18 -0.46 -3.77
C MET A 1 -31.68 0.73 -2.97
N ALA A 2 -31.58 0.70 -1.64
CA ALA A 2 -31.99 1.85 -0.83
C ALA A 2 -30.81 2.81 -0.69
N VAL A 3 -31.05 4.10 -0.95
CA VAL A 3 -30.02 5.14 -0.87
C VAL A 3 -30.58 6.30 -0.06
N GLN A 4 -29.80 6.78 0.91
CA GLN A 4 -30.12 7.95 1.71
C GLN A 4 -28.98 8.95 1.56
N ILE A 5 -29.32 10.21 1.33
CA ILE A 5 -28.36 11.33 1.21
C ILE A 5 -28.36 12.06 2.54
N GLU A 6 -27.16 12.31 3.09
CA GLU A 6 -26.95 13.01 4.36
C GLU A 6 -27.83 12.53 5.54
N PRO A 7 -27.97 11.21 5.78
CA PRO A 7 -28.79 10.73 6.89
C PRO A 7 -28.10 10.99 8.23
N TYR A 8 -28.82 11.59 9.19
CA TYR A 8 -28.28 11.77 10.53
C TYR A 8 -28.22 10.45 11.31
N LEU A 9 -27.01 9.95 11.56
CA LEU A 9 -26.76 8.74 12.34
C LEU A 9 -26.66 9.07 13.83
N LYS A 10 -27.81 9.09 14.51
CA LYS A 10 -27.95 9.43 15.94
C LYS A 10 -26.93 8.75 16.86
N VAL A 11 -26.59 7.48 16.60
CA VAL A 11 -25.71 6.69 17.47
C VAL A 11 -24.28 7.23 17.50
N CYS A 12 -23.76 7.72 16.37
CA CYS A 12 -22.41 8.29 16.28
C CYS A 12 -22.39 9.80 16.08
N HIS A 13 -23.55 10.46 16.02
CA HIS A 13 -23.70 11.91 15.78
C HIS A 13 -22.97 12.37 14.51
N GLN A 14 -23.02 11.56 13.45
CA GLN A 14 -22.39 11.86 12.17
C GLN A 14 -23.43 11.88 11.04
N ILE A 15 -23.10 12.62 9.99
CA ILE A 15 -23.89 12.76 8.76
C ILE A 15 -22.96 12.32 7.62
N PRO A 16 -22.98 11.04 7.19
CA PRO A 16 -22.28 10.62 5.99
C PRO A 16 -22.92 11.26 4.76
N ASP A 17 -22.16 11.51 3.71
CA ASP A 17 -22.73 12.07 2.48
C ASP A 17 -23.78 11.13 1.86
N ILE A 18 -23.51 9.82 1.81
CA ILE A 18 -24.45 8.82 1.28
C ILE A 18 -24.40 7.53 2.10
N LEU A 19 -25.58 6.98 2.43
CA LEU A 19 -25.76 5.64 2.98
C LEU A 19 -26.48 4.75 1.96
N ILE A 20 -25.85 3.61 1.63
CA ILE A 20 -26.38 2.62 0.69
C ILE A 20 -26.71 1.33 1.43
N ASN A 21 -27.93 0.84 1.22
CA ASN A 21 -28.47 -0.41 1.78
C ASN A 21 -28.23 -0.57 3.29
N ASN A 22 -28.25 0.54 4.04
CA ASN A 22 -27.99 0.59 5.49
C ASN A 22 -26.67 -0.10 5.89
N LYS A 23 -25.69 -0.17 4.99
CA LYS A 23 -24.45 -0.93 5.19
C LYS A 23 -23.20 -0.22 4.71
N ILE A 24 -23.27 0.47 3.58
CA ILE A 24 -22.12 1.13 2.96
C ILE A 24 -22.29 2.63 3.13
N ILE A 25 -21.27 3.27 3.68
CA ILE A 25 -21.17 4.72 3.77
C ILE A 25 -20.20 5.19 2.70
N LEU A 26 -20.63 6.14 1.87
CA LEU A 26 -19.75 6.90 1.00
C LEU A 26 -19.50 8.26 1.63
N GLU A 27 -18.22 8.60 1.77
CA GLU A 27 -17.76 9.92 2.20
C GLU A 27 -17.01 10.55 1.03
N ILE A 28 -17.49 11.70 0.57
CA ILE A 28 -16.97 12.50 -0.53
C ILE A 28 -16.12 13.61 0.06
N GLN A 29 -14.82 13.58 -0.21
CA GLN A 29 -13.88 14.54 0.36
C GLN A 29 -12.97 15.12 -0.74
N CYS A 30 -13.37 16.28 -1.28
CA CYS A 30 -12.62 16.97 -2.33
C CYS A 30 -11.43 17.77 -1.79
N SER A 31 -11.50 18.26 -0.54
CA SER A 31 -10.41 19.00 0.10
C SER A 31 -9.59 18.11 1.03
N PRO A 32 -8.25 18.19 1.07
CA PRO A 32 -7.45 17.38 1.97
C PRO A 32 -7.79 17.61 3.45
N ILE A 33 -7.96 16.52 4.19
CA ILE A 33 -8.08 16.50 5.66
C ILE A 33 -6.96 15.64 6.25
N THR A 34 -6.73 15.76 7.57
CA THR A 34 -5.69 14.95 8.22
C THR A 34 -6.08 13.47 8.23
N VAL A 35 -5.09 12.60 8.30
CA VAL A 35 -5.35 11.15 8.42
C VAL A 35 -6.08 10.82 9.72
N GLU A 36 -5.84 11.58 10.79
CA GLU A 36 -6.55 11.44 12.06
C GLU A 36 -8.05 11.75 11.94
N GLN A 37 -8.40 12.79 11.15
CA GLN A 37 -9.81 13.10 10.85
C GLN A 37 -10.48 11.97 10.05
N LEU A 38 -9.78 11.42 9.04
CA LEU A 38 -10.26 10.24 8.29
C LEU A 38 -10.51 9.05 9.23
N GLN A 39 -9.57 8.76 10.12
CA GLN A 39 -9.63 7.65 11.07
C GLN A 39 -10.75 7.83 12.08
N THR A 40 -10.97 9.05 12.56
CA THR A 40 -12.05 9.38 13.51
C THR A 40 -13.42 9.12 12.89
N ARG A 41 -13.65 9.61 11.66
CA ARG A 41 -14.90 9.38 10.92
C ARG A 41 -15.09 7.89 10.61
N THR A 42 -14.07 7.26 10.04
CA THR A 42 -14.12 5.85 9.65
C THR A 42 -14.37 4.93 10.85
N SER A 43 -13.69 5.17 11.97
CA SER A 43 -13.84 4.34 13.19
C SER A 43 -15.23 4.43 13.79
N ALA A 44 -15.85 5.61 13.77
CA ALA A 44 -17.20 5.79 14.31
C ALA A 44 -18.22 4.94 13.54
N TYR A 45 -18.14 4.93 12.21
CA TYR A 45 -18.97 4.09 11.36
C TYR A 45 -18.64 2.59 11.47
N ASN A 46 -17.36 2.23 11.46
CA ASN A 46 -16.93 0.83 11.56
C ASN A 46 -17.40 0.16 12.86
N LYS A 47 -17.41 0.89 13.98
CA LYS A 47 -17.93 0.41 15.28
C LYS A 47 -19.43 0.05 15.23
N LEU A 48 -20.18 0.66 14.31
CA LEU A 48 -21.59 0.38 14.08
C LEU A 48 -21.80 -0.68 12.97
N GLY A 49 -20.72 -1.26 12.45
CA GLY A 49 -20.77 -2.30 11.43
C GLY A 49 -20.96 -1.80 10.00
N TYR A 50 -20.82 -0.49 9.75
CA TYR A 50 -20.82 0.06 8.40
C TYR A 50 -19.49 -0.22 7.68
N ILE A 51 -19.54 -0.23 6.35
CA ILE A 51 -18.38 -0.28 5.46
C ILE A 51 -18.19 1.12 4.90
N VAL A 52 -17.07 1.76 5.21
CA VAL A 52 -16.78 3.13 4.75
C VAL A 52 -15.97 3.08 3.45
N ILE A 53 -16.39 3.85 2.47
CA ILE A 53 -15.70 4.05 1.19
C ILE A 53 -15.49 5.55 1.01
N TRP A 54 -14.23 5.95 0.86
CA TRP A 54 -13.87 7.33 0.59
C TRP A 54 -13.82 7.58 -0.92
N VAL A 55 -14.50 8.62 -1.37
CA VAL A 55 -14.42 9.17 -2.72
C VAL A 55 -13.69 10.51 -2.62
N ILE A 56 -12.59 10.66 -3.35
CA ILE A 56 -11.82 11.91 -3.34
C ILE A 56 -11.71 12.46 -4.76
N GLU A 57 -11.28 13.71 -4.91
CA GLU A 57 -11.19 14.32 -6.24
C GLU A 57 -10.06 13.69 -7.09
N ASP A 58 -10.39 13.37 -8.35
CA ASP A 58 -9.47 12.88 -9.36
C ASP A 58 -8.59 14.01 -9.91
N THR A 59 -7.28 13.80 -9.87
CA THR A 59 -6.29 14.68 -10.50
C THR A 59 -5.44 13.96 -11.54
N PHE A 60 -5.81 12.72 -11.93
CA PHE A 60 -4.98 11.84 -12.74
C PHE A 60 -5.38 11.79 -14.21
N ASN A 61 -4.36 11.82 -15.08
CA ASN A 61 -4.53 11.78 -16.53
C ASN A 61 -4.27 10.38 -17.12
N GLY A 62 -4.98 9.34 -16.64
CA GLY A 62 -5.00 8.02 -17.29
C GLY A 62 -3.68 7.25 -17.28
N LYS A 63 -2.81 7.46 -16.31
CA LYS A 63 -1.52 6.76 -16.19
C LYS A 63 -1.69 5.47 -15.38
N SER A 64 -1.02 4.39 -15.82
CA SER A 64 -0.94 3.13 -15.07
C SER A 64 -0.20 3.25 -13.74
N VAL A 65 0.72 4.23 -13.65
CA VAL A 65 1.40 4.61 -12.42
C VAL A 65 0.85 5.95 -11.92
N ILE A 66 0.28 5.93 -10.73
CA ILE A 66 -0.26 7.12 -10.04
C ILE A 66 0.63 7.54 -8.88
N SER A 67 0.56 8.83 -8.54
CA SER A 67 1.26 9.40 -7.38
C SER A 67 0.23 9.93 -6.38
N LEU A 68 0.13 9.29 -5.22
CA LEU A 68 -0.83 9.66 -4.18
C LEU A 68 -0.11 10.34 -3.01
N ASN A 69 -0.63 11.51 -2.62
CA ASN A 69 -0.19 12.19 -1.40
C ASN A 69 -0.64 11.41 -0.14
N ALA A 70 -0.28 11.90 1.05
CA ALA A 70 -0.59 11.20 2.30
C ALA A 70 -2.10 11.03 2.55
N PHE A 71 -2.90 12.06 2.24
CA PHE A 71 -4.37 12.03 2.35
C PHE A 71 -4.98 11.04 1.36
N GLN A 72 -4.67 11.17 0.06
CA GLN A 72 -5.19 10.29 -0.98
C GLN A 72 -4.80 8.83 -0.75
N SER A 73 -3.55 8.59 -0.33
CA SER A 73 -3.05 7.27 0.00
C SER A 73 -3.75 6.66 1.22
N ALA A 74 -4.27 7.48 2.14
CA ALA A 74 -4.99 7.00 3.31
C ALA A 74 -6.43 6.58 2.97
N CYS A 75 -7.03 7.16 1.93
CA CYS A 75 -8.37 6.80 1.45
C CYS A 75 -8.42 5.46 0.71
N ILE A 76 -7.28 4.84 0.41
CA ILE A 76 -7.24 3.49 -0.16
C ILE A 76 -7.89 2.51 0.82
N ASN A 77 -8.82 1.69 0.35
CA ASN A 77 -9.28 0.53 1.11
C ASN A 77 -8.15 -0.53 1.12
N PRO A 78 -7.50 -0.78 2.26
CA PRO A 78 -6.31 -1.64 2.31
C PRO A 78 -6.66 -3.12 2.09
N TYR A 79 -7.90 -3.52 2.33
CA TYR A 79 -8.35 -4.91 2.20
C TYR A 79 -8.88 -5.24 0.82
N LYS A 80 -9.43 -4.25 0.10
CA LYS A 80 -9.89 -4.44 -1.28
C LYS A 80 -8.86 -3.96 -2.31
N HIS A 81 -7.83 -3.24 -1.88
CA HIS A 81 -6.86 -2.57 -2.76
C HIS A 81 -7.56 -1.65 -3.77
N GLN A 82 -8.51 -0.84 -3.26
CA GLN A 82 -9.34 0.04 -4.07
C GLN A 82 -9.27 1.49 -3.60
N LEU A 83 -9.39 2.42 -4.55
CA LEU A 83 -9.56 3.84 -4.30
C LEU A 83 -10.61 4.38 -5.27
N PHE A 84 -11.53 5.21 -4.78
CA PHE A 84 -12.55 5.84 -5.62
C PHE A 84 -12.22 7.31 -5.84
N LEU A 85 -12.34 7.74 -7.08
CA LEU A 85 -11.92 9.08 -7.52
C LEU A 85 -13.01 9.71 -8.38
N TRP A 86 -13.51 10.88 -7.96
CA TRP A 86 -14.49 11.65 -8.71
C TRP A 86 -13.80 12.66 -9.62
N ASN A 87 -14.03 12.57 -10.92
CA ASN A 87 -13.55 13.56 -11.88
C ASN A 87 -14.63 14.59 -12.17
N ALA A 88 -14.52 15.78 -11.57
CA ALA A 88 -15.52 16.84 -11.72
C ALA A 88 -15.67 17.35 -13.16
N ARG A 89 -14.61 17.29 -13.99
CA ARG A 89 -14.71 17.74 -15.40
C ARG A 89 -15.46 16.74 -16.27
N LYS A 90 -15.19 15.46 -16.08
CA LYS A 90 -15.81 14.37 -16.86
C LYS A 90 -17.14 13.91 -16.27
N GLN A 91 -17.45 14.29 -15.04
CA GLN A 91 -18.61 13.81 -14.27
C GLN A 91 -18.61 12.27 -14.17
N VAL A 92 -17.43 11.70 -13.91
CA VAL A 92 -17.20 10.26 -13.86
C VAL A 92 -16.60 9.88 -12.51
N LEU A 93 -17.16 8.83 -11.91
CA LEU A 93 -16.59 8.16 -10.74
C LEU A 93 -15.68 7.01 -11.19
N TYR A 94 -14.38 7.19 -11.05
CA TYR A 94 -13.42 6.12 -11.30
C TYR A 94 -13.26 5.21 -10.08
N CYS A 95 -13.02 3.92 -10.33
CA CYS A 95 -12.49 2.99 -9.35
C CYS A 95 -11.10 2.54 -9.78
N PHE A 96 -10.11 2.79 -8.93
CA PHE A 96 -8.75 2.31 -9.09
C PHE A 96 -8.64 1.00 -8.31
N LYS A 97 -8.47 -0.12 -9.01
CA LYS A 97 -8.41 -1.48 -8.44
C LYS A 97 -7.02 -2.06 -8.48
N ASN A 98 -6.83 -3.12 -7.71
CA ASN A 98 -5.57 -3.86 -7.64
C ASN A 98 -4.39 -2.91 -7.34
N ILE A 99 -4.63 -1.93 -6.47
CA ILE A 99 -3.62 -0.92 -6.12
C ILE A 99 -2.46 -1.60 -5.41
N ILE A 100 -1.25 -1.33 -5.89
CA ILE A 100 -0.03 -1.87 -5.30
C ILE A 100 1.03 -0.75 -5.21
N ALA A 101 1.65 -0.64 -4.03
CA ALA A 101 2.66 0.38 -3.78
C ALA A 101 4.00 0.02 -4.46
N LEU A 102 4.57 0.97 -5.21
CA LEU A 102 5.93 0.88 -5.77
C LEU A 102 7.00 1.48 -4.84
N GLY A 103 6.58 2.01 -3.69
CA GLY A 103 7.43 2.74 -2.75
C GLY A 103 7.08 4.21 -2.68
N GLY A 104 7.19 4.79 -1.47
CA GLY A 104 6.84 6.18 -1.23
C GLY A 104 5.39 6.50 -1.63
N HIS A 105 5.24 7.40 -2.60
CA HIS A 105 3.96 7.93 -3.09
C HIS A 105 3.48 7.30 -4.41
N LYS A 106 4.25 6.38 -5.00
CA LYS A 106 3.93 5.80 -6.32
C LYS A 106 3.20 4.47 -6.20
N PHE A 107 2.20 4.27 -7.06
CA PHE A 107 1.37 3.07 -7.09
C PHE A 107 1.08 2.64 -8.53
N ILE A 108 0.93 1.33 -8.73
CA ILE A 108 0.31 0.77 -9.94
C ILE A 108 -1.14 0.46 -9.61
N SER A 109 -2.02 0.66 -10.59
CA SER A 109 -3.45 0.41 -10.46
C SER A 109 -4.09 0.17 -11.82
N GLU A 110 -5.19 -0.57 -11.81
CA GLU A 110 -6.11 -0.67 -12.93
C GLU A 110 -7.22 0.37 -12.76
N GLN A 111 -7.48 1.18 -13.78
CA GLN A 111 -8.51 2.22 -13.74
C GLN A 111 -9.80 1.72 -14.41
N ILE A 112 -10.90 1.72 -13.65
CA ILE A 112 -12.25 1.42 -14.13
C ILE A 112 -13.08 2.71 -14.17
N VAL A 113 -13.75 2.94 -15.30
CA VAL A 113 -14.58 4.13 -15.56
C VAL A 113 -15.92 4.08 -14.81
N ASP A 114 -16.48 2.89 -14.63
CA ASP A 114 -17.72 2.68 -13.88
C ASP A 114 -17.45 2.31 -12.43
N GLY A 115 -17.13 3.32 -11.61
CA GLY A 115 -16.89 3.12 -10.18
C GLY A 115 -18.15 2.83 -9.36
N LEU A 116 -19.35 3.17 -9.84
CA LEU A 116 -20.59 2.93 -9.09
C LEU A 116 -20.86 1.43 -8.94
N THR A 117 -20.72 0.69 -10.03
CA THR A 117 -20.84 -0.78 -10.03
C THR A 117 -19.83 -1.43 -9.09
N GLU A 118 -18.64 -0.84 -8.96
CA GLU A 118 -17.56 -1.33 -8.11
C GLU A 118 -17.77 -1.11 -6.60
N ILE A 119 -18.62 -0.16 -6.20
CA ILE A 119 -18.97 0.09 -4.79
C ILE A 119 -19.72 -1.11 -4.19
N CYS A 120 -20.65 -1.67 -4.96
CA CYS A 120 -21.56 -2.72 -4.51
C CYS A 120 -20.98 -4.13 -4.69
N HIS A 121 -19.91 -4.30 -5.46
CA HIS A 121 -19.34 -5.61 -5.74
C HIS A 121 -18.36 -6.11 -4.68
N ALA A 122 -18.48 -7.40 -4.36
CA ALA A 122 -17.49 -8.14 -3.59
C ALA A 122 -16.30 -8.45 -4.51
N ASN A 123 -15.30 -7.57 -4.51
CA ASN A 123 -14.14 -7.75 -5.38
C ASN A 123 -13.13 -8.74 -4.80
N ASN A 124 -12.75 -9.70 -5.64
CA ASN A 124 -11.57 -10.51 -5.41
C ASN A 124 -10.32 -9.69 -5.77
N ILE A 125 -9.42 -9.52 -4.80
CA ILE A 125 -8.11 -8.91 -5.05
C ILE A 125 -7.31 -9.82 -5.97
N ARG A 126 -6.81 -9.30 -7.09
CA ARG A 126 -5.84 -10.03 -7.89
C ARG A 126 -4.47 -9.95 -7.19
N LYS A 127 -4.09 -11.03 -6.49
CA LYS A 127 -2.79 -11.13 -5.81
C LYS A 127 -1.69 -11.46 -6.82
N ILE A 128 -1.25 -10.45 -7.57
CA ILE A 128 -0.12 -10.57 -8.50
C ILE A 128 1.15 -10.06 -7.82
N THR A 129 2.22 -10.83 -7.98
CA THR A 129 3.58 -10.40 -7.65
C THR A 129 4.27 -9.95 -8.93
N TYR A 130 4.91 -8.79 -8.88
CA TYR A 130 5.66 -8.24 -10.01
C TYR A 130 7.15 -8.24 -9.69
N LYS A 131 7.98 -8.34 -10.73
CA LYS A 131 9.40 -8.02 -10.65
C LYS A 131 9.62 -6.71 -11.38
N LEU A 132 10.13 -5.70 -10.68
CA LEU A 132 10.53 -4.46 -11.35
C LEU A 132 11.80 -4.69 -12.17
N SER A 133 11.96 -3.92 -13.25
CA SER A 133 13.14 -4.01 -14.10
C SER A 133 14.42 -3.69 -13.33
N SER A 134 15.55 -4.25 -13.77
CA SER A 134 16.87 -3.93 -13.21
C SER A 134 17.16 -2.43 -13.26
N THR A 135 16.70 -1.73 -14.30
CA THR A 135 16.81 -0.27 -14.41
C THR A 135 16.13 0.45 -13.24
N CYS A 136 14.93 0.03 -12.84
CA CYS A 136 14.26 0.60 -11.67
C CYS A 136 15.07 0.37 -10.38
N GLY A 137 15.65 -0.82 -10.21
CA GLY A 137 16.49 -1.13 -9.06
C GLY A 137 17.78 -0.32 -9.03
N MET A 138 18.48 -0.21 -10.16
CA MET A 138 19.66 0.62 -10.32
C MET A 138 19.37 2.08 -10.00
N ASN A 139 18.27 2.64 -10.51
CA ASN A 139 17.87 4.02 -10.22
C ASN A 139 17.68 4.26 -8.71
N PHE A 140 17.08 3.31 -8.00
CA PHE A 140 16.95 3.39 -6.54
C PHE A 140 18.32 3.37 -5.84
N LEU A 141 19.22 2.45 -6.21
CA LEU A 141 20.56 2.36 -5.62
C LEU A 141 21.41 3.60 -5.90
N THR A 142 21.31 4.17 -7.11
CA THR A 142 21.93 5.45 -7.45
C THR A 142 21.41 6.57 -6.56
N GLN A 143 20.11 6.62 -6.28
CA GLN A 143 19.54 7.61 -5.35
C GLN A 143 20.08 7.42 -3.92
N CYS A 144 20.24 6.19 -3.43
CA CYS A 144 20.87 5.92 -2.15
C CYS A 144 22.30 6.50 -2.10
N ARG A 145 23.12 6.28 -3.12
CA ARG A 145 24.50 6.83 -3.19
C ARG A 145 24.53 8.35 -3.24
N LYS A 146 23.58 8.97 -3.95
CA LYS A 146 23.47 10.44 -4.05
C LYS A 146 23.19 11.12 -2.71
N LYS A 147 22.64 10.42 -1.73
CA LYS A 147 22.45 10.96 -0.37
C LYS A 147 23.77 11.21 0.37
N ARG A 148 24.91 10.71 -0.14
CA ARG A 148 26.27 10.94 0.40
C ARG A 148 26.37 10.76 1.93
N SER A 149 25.65 9.78 2.46
CA SER A 149 25.68 9.45 3.88
C SER A 149 26.38 8.11 4.08
N VAL A 150 27.40 8.08 4.93
CA VAL A 150 28.07 6.84 5.36
C VAL A 150 27.10 5.92 6.12
N LEU A 151 26.00 6.48 6.64
CA LEU A 151 24.95 5.78 7.39
C LEU A 151 23.77 5.35 6.51
N GLU A 152 23.89 5.36 5.18
CA GLU A 152 22.81 4.90 4.30
C GLU A 152 22.56 3.39 4.50
N PRO A 153 21.40 3.00 5.08
CA PRO A 153 21.23 1.66 5.61
C PRO A 153 21.20 0.57 4.54
N ASN A 154 20.82 0.88 3.30
CA ASN A 154 20.77 -0.10 2.22
C ASN A 154 22.19 -0.43 1.73
N LEU A 155 23.00 0.60 1.50
CA LEU A 155 24.40 0.46 1.08
C LEU A 155 25.25 -0.23 2.15
N SER A 156 25.03 0.09 3.43
CA SER A 156 25.74 -0.59 4.54
C SER A 156 25.39 -2.08 4.61
N ILE A 157 24.14 -2.47 4.32
CA ILE A 157 23.75 -3.89 4.24
C ILE A 157 24.45 -4.56 3.07
N MET A 158 24.43 -3.92 1.89
CA MET A 158 25.07 -4.47 0.70
C MET A 158 26.57 -4.68 0.92
N TYR A 159 27.26 -3.70 1.52
CA TYR A 159 28.67 -3.81 1.85
C TYR A 159 28.95 -4.97 2.82
N ASN A 160 28.25 -5.01 3.96
CA ASN A 160 28.47 -6.03 4.98
C ASN A 160 28.18 -7.46 4.49
N LEU A 161 27.23 -7.61 3.58
CA LEU A 161 26.86 -8.91 2.99
C LEU A 161 27.56 -9.19 1.65
N LYS A 162 28.47 -8.30 1.21
CA LYS A 162 29.19 -8.37 -0.07
C LYS A 162 28.26 -8.53 -1.29
N LEU A 163 27.15 -7.78 -1.33
CA LEU A 163 26.17 -7.83 -2.41
C LEU A 163 26.50 -6.80 -3.50
N SER A 164 26.51 -7.25 -4.75
CA SER A 164 26.61 -6.35 -5.91
C SER A 164 25.25 -5.73 -6.26
N ASP A 165 25.27 -4.60 -6.99
CA ASP A 165 24.06 -3.98 -7.51
C ASP A 165 23.27 -4.92 -8.42
N GLN A 166 23.99 -5.67 -9.26
CA GLN A 166 23.42 -6.68 -10.14
C GLN A 166 22.70 -7.76 -9.31
N TRP A 167 23.36 -8.28 -8.28
CA TRP A 167 22.76 -9.28 -7.40
C TRP A 167 21.47 -8.74 -6.76
N VAL A 168 21.47 -7.51 -6.26
CA VAL A 168 20.28 -6.87 -5.66
C VAL A 168 19.16 -6.74 -6.67
N CYS A 169 19.44 -6.32 -7.91
CA CYS A 169 18.42 -6.15 -8.94
C CYS A 169 17.84 -7.49 -9.43
N GLU A 170 18.69 -8.50 -9.58
CA GLU A 170 18.30 -9.85 -10.03
C GLU A 170 17.53 -10.62 -8.97
N ASN A 171 17.92 -10.48 -7.70
CA ASN A 171 17.38 -11.30 -6.61
C ASN A 171 16.32 -10.56 -5.78
N LEU A 172 16.42 -9.24 -5.59
CA LEU A 172 15.43 -8.44 -4.85
C LEU A 172 14.54 -7.65 -5.82
N ASN A 173 13.87 -6.57 -5.41
CA ASN A 173 13.03 -5.75 -6.30
C ASN A 173 11.71 -6.40 -6.75
N PHE A 174 11.20 -7.35 -5.96
CA PHE A 174 9.84 -7.86 -6.11
C PHE A 174 8.81 -6.89 -5.52
N ILE A 175 7.60 -6.90 -6.06
CA ILE A 175 6.47 -6.13 -5.57
C ILE A 175 5.38 -7.11 -5.22
N PHE A 176 5.04 -7.17 -3.93
CA PHE A 176 3.99 -8.04 -3.40
C PHE A 176 2.73 -7.23 -3.09
N PRO A 177 1.54 -7.84 -3.13
CA PRO A 177 0.29 -7.17 -2.75
C PRO A 177 0.35 -6.53 -1.35
N GLU A 178 0.87 -7.25 -0.35
CA GLU A 178 0.98 -6.79 1.05
C GLU A 178 1.91 -5.58 1.21
N GLN A 179 2.66 -5.21 0.18
CA GLN A 179 3.49 -4.01 0.19
C GLN A 179 2.66 -2.73 0.23
N ILE A 180 1.36 -2.77 -0.07
CA ILE A 180 0.45 -1.62 0.09
C ILE A 180 0.53 -1.03 1.50
N PHE A 181 0.74 -1.88 2.53
CA PHE A 181 0.86 -1.49 3.93
C PHE A 181 2.18 -0.78 4.28
N LEU A 182 3.16 -0.76 3.37
CA LEU A 182 4.49 -0.22 3.63
C LEU A 182 4.70 1.14 2.95
N LYS A 183 5.33 2.06 3.68
CA LYS A 183 5.98 3.26 3.13
C LYS A 183 7.43 2.99 2.72
N THR A 184 8.10 2.03 3.39
CA THR A 184 9.48 1.64 3.06
C THR A 184 9.58 1.17 1.62
N HIS A 185 10.64 1.59 0.92
CA HIS A 185 10.88 1.24 -0.49
C HIS A 185 10.99 -0.30 -0.67
N PRO A 186 10.53 -0.87 -1.79
CA PRO A 186 10.51 -2.32 -2.01
C PRO A 186 11.87 -2.99 -1.79
N ILE A 187 12.91 -2.44 -2.42
CA ILE A 187 14.29 -2.94 -2.26
C ILE A 187 14.76 -2.81 -0.82
N SER A 188 14.39 -1.73 -0.12
CA SER A 188 14.86 -1.50 1.25
C SER A 188 14.35 -2.55 2.22
N TRP A 189 13.04 -2.80 2.27
CA TRP A 189 12.53 -3.80 3.21
C TRP A 189 13.01 -5.21 2.82
N GLN A 190 13.20 -5.50 1.53
CA GLN A 190 13.75 -6.77 1.06
C GLN A 190 15.20 -6.96 1.48
N LEU A 191 16.05 -5.93 1.38
CA LEU A 191 17.42 -5.96 1.90
C LEU A 191 17.47 -6.18 3.41
N GLN A 192 16.63 -5.47 4.16
CA GLN A 192 16.54 -5.63 5.62
C GLN A 192 16.11 -7.06 5.98
N LEU A 193 15.06 -7.57 5.35
CA LEU A 193 14.58 -8.91 5.59
C LEU A 193 15.63 -9.96 5.20
N TYR A 194 16.27 -9.79 4.05
CA TYR A 194 17.35 -10.68 3.59
C TYR A 194 18.50 -10.71 4.58
N LYS A 195 18.96 -9.56 5.09
CA LYS A 195 19.98 -9.49 6.15
C LYS A 195 19.56 -10.26 7.40
N LEU A 196 18.34 -10.02 7.90
CA LEU A 196 17.84 -10.67 9.12
C LEU A 196 17.76 -12.19 8.96
N LEU A 197 17.36 -12.66 7.78
CA LEU A 197 17.29 -14.09 7.46
C LEU A 197 18.67 -14.71 7.29
N LYS A 198 19.58 -14.06 6.55
CA LYS A 198 20.96 -14.56 6.33
C LYS A 198 21.76 -14.67 7.61
N LEU A 199 21.53 -13.76 8.56
CA LEU A 199 22.17 -13.77 9.88
C LEU A 199 21.46 -14.68 10.89
N ASN A 200 20.37 -15.37 10.51
CA ASN A 200 19.56 -16.22 11.40
C ASN A 200 19.04 -15.49 12.67
N ILE A 201 18.77 -14.19 12.57
CA ILE A 201 18.30 -13.35 13.69
C ILE A 201 16.89 -12.78 13.47
N TYR A 202 16.19 -13.26 12.45
CA TYR A 202 14.85 -12.78 12.11
C TYR A 202 13.86 -12.99 13.28
N SER A 203 13.17 -11.92 13.65
CA SER A 203 11.92 -11.94 14.39
C SER A 203 10.99 -10.89 13.83
N TYR A 204 9.68 -11.05 14.04
CA TYR A 204 8.70 -10.05 13.61
C TYR A 204 9.03 -8.66 14.17
N GLU A 205 9.35 -8.54 15.46
CA GLU A 205 9.66 -7.25 16.08
C GLU A 205 10.94 -6.61 15.51
N LYS A 206 11.98 -7.41 15.27
CA LYS A 206 13.22 -6.92 14.63
C LYS A 206 12.97 -6.47 13.20
N PHE A 207 12.11 -7.16 12.43
CA PHE A 207 11.80 -6.73 11.08
C PHE A 207 10.90 -5.49 11.07
N LYS A 208 9.86 -5.48 11.93
CA LYS A 208 8.93 -4.38 12.12
C LYS A 208 9.65 -3.06 12.42
N SER A 209 10.72 -3.08 13.24
CA SER A 209 11.49 -1.87 13.55
C SER A 209 12.28 -1.31 12.37
N THR A 210 12.50 -2.08 11.31
CA THR A 210 13.22 -1.64 10.08
C THR A 210 12.29 -1.09 9.01
N ILE A 211 10.98 -1.24 9.16
CA ILE A 211 9.98 -0.84 8.15
C ILE A 211 9.05 0.25 8.69
N LYS A 212 8.56 1.10 7.78
CA LYS A 212 7.59 2.15 8.08
C LYS A 212 6.26 1.76 7.47
N PHE A 213 5.21 1.84 8.27
CA PHE A 213 3.85 1.54 7.84
C PHE A 213 3.19 2.75 7.17
N ARG A 214 2.32 2.43 6.20
CA ARG A 214 1.38 3.37 5.61
C ARG A 214 0.18 3.53 6.53
N GLN A 215 -0.37 4.73 6.57
CA GLN A 215 -1.56 5.03 7.34
C GLN A 215 -2.76 5.01 6.39
N PHE A 216 -3.88 4.53 6.89
CA PHE A 216 -5.15 4.44 6.17
C PHE A 216 -6.26 5.04 7.02
N ALA A 217 -7.37 5.38 6.38
CA ALA A 217 -8.61 5.76 7.05
C ALA A 217 -9.14 4.59 7.90
N GLU A 218 -8.97 3.36 7.42
CA GLU A 218 -9.19 2.15 8.20
C GLU A 218 -8.16 2.03 9.33
N THR A 219 -8.64 1.90 10.56
CA THR A 219 -7.80 1.80 11.76
C THR A 219 -7.56 0.36 12.18
N ASN A 220 -8.50 -0.55 11.89
CA ASN A 220 -8.49 -1.91 12.42
C ASN A 220 -7.68 -2.82 11.50
N ILE A 221 -6.39 -2.53 11.35
CA ILE A 221 -5.46 -3.27 10.48
C ILE A 221 -4.58 -4.21 11.30
N ASP A 222 -4.69 -5.51 11.04
CA ASP A 222 -3.76 -6.51 11.58
C ASP A 222 -2.44 -6.51 10.80
N TYR A 223 -1.59 -5.52 11.09
CA TYR A 223 -0.27 -5.38 10.48
C TYR A 223 0.62 -6.61 10.69
N LYS A 224 0.46 -7.34 11.80
CA LYS A 224 1.28 -8.53 12.07
C LYS A 224 0.97 -9.63 11.06
N THR A 225 -0.30 -9.91 10.82
CA THR A 225 -0.72 -10.86 9.79
C THR A 225 -0.29 -10.41 8.40
N GLN A 226 -0.43 -9.13 8.05
CA GLN A 226 0.00 -8.62 6.74
C GLN A 226 1.51 -8.75 6.53
N VAL A 227 2.32 -8.40 7.53
CA VAL A 227 3.79 -8.56 7.47
C VAL A 227 4.18 -10.03 7.40
N ASN A 228 3.53 -10.91 8.16
CA ASN A 228 3.80 -12.34 8.08
C ASN A 228 3.48 -12.92 6.69
N ASN A 229 2.39 -12.47 6.07
CA ASN A 229 2.05 -12.83 4.70
C ASN A 229 3.11 -12.34 3.71
N LEU A 230 3.53 -11.07 3.83
CA LEU A 230 4.61 -10.48 3.02
C LEU A 230 5.92 -11.29 3.13
N VAL A 231 6.34 -11.62 4.36
CA VAL A 231 7.57 -12.41 4.61
C VAL A 231 7.44 -13.81 4.03
N ARG A 232 6.26 -14.45 4.16
CA ARG A 232 6.00 -15.77 3.57
C ARG A 232 6.11 -15.72 2.04
N GLN A 233 5.54 -14.70 1.40
CA GLN A 233 5.64 -14.51 -0.05
C GLN A 233 7.09 -14.29 -0.48
N PHE A 234 7.83 -13.44 0.22
CA PHE A 234 9.25 -13.20 -0.05
C PHE A 234 10.08 -14.48 0.05
N LYS A 235 9.88 -15.28 1.11
CA LYS A 235 10.56 -16.57 1.28
C LYS A 235 10.25 -17.57 0.17
N ARG A 236 9.02 -17.59 -0.35
CA ARG A 236 8.65 -18.46 -1.48
C ARG A 236 9.37 -18.10 -2.78
N GLN A 237 9.64 -16.80 -3.00
CA GLN A 237 10.40 -16.34 -4.17
C GLN A 237 11.90 -16.65 -4.04
N PHE A 238 12.42 -16.71 -2.80
CA PHE A 238 13.78 -17.09 -2.49
C PHE A 238 13.88 -18.58 -2.12
N VAL A 239 13.88 -19.46 -3.14
CA VAL A 239 13.95 -20.92 -2.94
C VAL A 239 15.26 -21.37 -2.27
N ASN A 240 16.34 -20.58 -2.35
CA ASN A 240 17.65 -20.93 -1.78
C ASN A 240 18.10 -19.93 -0.71
N PHE A 241 17.56 -20.03 0.52
CA PHE A 241 18.29 -19.48 1.69
C PHE A 241 19.51 -20.35 2.05
N SER A 242 19.56 -21.59 1.56
CA SER A 242 20.45 -22.65 2.05
C SER A 242 21.62 -22.99 1.11
N SER A 243 21.74 -22.36 -0.07
CA SER A 243 22.56 -22.94 -1.15
C SER A 243 23.58 -21.98 -1.77
N ASN A 244 24.02 -20.94 -1.06
CA ASN A 244 25.15 -20.11 -1.49
C ASN A 244 26.12 -19.83 -0.31
N ASP A 245 26.35 -20.84 0.52
CA ASP A 245 27.73 -21.08 0.94
C ASP A 245 28.46 -21.63 -0.29
N VAL A 246 29.69 -21.20 -0.50
CA VAL A 246 30.54 -21.42 -1.68
C VAL A 246 30.28 -20.45 -2.84
N GLN A 247 30.83 -19.25 -2.70
CA GLN A 247 31.67 -18.72 -3.77
C GLN A 247 33.10 -18.66 -3.26
N LYS A 248 33.95 -19.44 -3.94
CA LYS A 248 35.42 -19.31 -3.97
C LYS A 248 35.81 -17.92 -4.42
#